data_AF-C6HKB3-F1
#
_entry.id   AF-C6HKB3-F1
#
_cell.length_a   1.000
_cell.length_b   1.000
_cell.length_c   1.000
_cell.angle_alpha   90.00
_cell.angle_beta   90.00
_cell.angle_gamma   90.00
#
_symmetry.space_group_name_H-M   'P 1'
#
loop_
_entity.id
_entity.type
_entity.pdbx_description
1 polymer ?
#
loop_
_entity_poly.entity_id
_entity_poly.type
_entity_poly.pdbx_seq_one_letter_code
_entity_poly.pdbx_strand_id
1 'polypeptide(L)'
;MTYPLSDDYCTRFGVSKPDHPYVTGNTFIARSHILLQFRDKVTPSDFLPTDLNLVAKIYDPLNFSHIQDDMDPFLCVDRDYSRETATYTALSKSNLPGTVIPRYFGSYTLQWPVTMSETVTTRSVRLILIEYVPGASLQQLNPADFSQQYRKTLMKAVIDAKTLLYTHGVQHRDLHPRNILVLNDTVAKASDAWGIRIVDFGHSVLGRAPFLELEGPEHLPGVPISPLLRWHKAWRRFEFFSDWIDWDWQSWLECVYGHMRASLTEHMVSTWLPAILTEPREVFIEE
;
A
#
# COMPACT_ATOMS: atom_id res chain seq x y z
N MET A 1 -37.13 9.71 3.34
CA MET A 1 -37.01 9.62 1.88
C MET A 1 -35.80 8.77 1.58
N THR A 2 -36.03 7.53 1.20
CA THR A 2 -35.00 6.55 0.81
C THR A 2 -34.84 6.63 -0.71
N TYR A 3 -33.68 7.09 -1.16
CA TYR A 3 -33.35 7.15 -2.58
C TYR A 3 -32.84 5.77 -3.03
N PRO A 4 -33.30 5.23 -4.18
CA PRO A 4 -32.74 4.01 -4.74
C PRO A 4 -31.31 4.26 -5.20
N LEU A 5 -30.38 3.46 -4.69
CA LEU A 5 -28.97 3.40 -5.08
C LEU A 5 -28.86 2.57 -6.37
N SER A 6 -28.63 3.20 -7.53
CA SER A 6 -28.29 2.46 -8.75
C SER A 6 -27.58 3.24 -9.85
N ASP A 7 -27.55 4.58 -9.80
CA ASP A 7 -27.01 5.37 -10.90
C ASP A 7 -25.60 5.87 -10.52
N ASP A 8 -24.58 5.38 -11.23
CA ASP A 8 -23.21 5.85 -11.05
C ASP A 8 -23.10 7.37 -11.30
N TYR A 9 -22.07 8.04 -10.78
CA TYR A 9 -21.92 9.51 -10.94
C TYR A 9 -22.12 9.96 -12.39
N CYS A 10 -21.57 9.22 -13.34
CA CYS A 10 -21.71 9.48 -14.77
C CYS A 10 -23.19 9.39 -15.22
N THR A 11 -23.91 8.36 -14.81
CA THR A 11 -25.34 8.15 -15.10
C THR A 11 -26.21 9.19 -14.41
N ARG A 12 -25.95 9.47 -13.13
CA ARG A 12 -26.67 10.46 -12.32
C ARG A 12 -26.56 11.88 -12.89
N PHE A 13 -25.40 12.24 -13.42
CA PHE A 13 -25.13 13.58 -13.95
C PHE A 13 -25.14 13.65 -15.49
N GLY A 14 -25.51 12.56 -16.18
CA GLY A 14 -25.54 12.51 -17.65
C GLY A 14 -24.18 12.70 -18.32
N VAL A 15 -23.08 12.35 -17.63
CA VAL A 15 -21.71 12.44 -18.13
C VAL A 15 -21.29 11.09 -18.69
N SER A 16 -20.80 11.03 -19.92
CA SER A 16 -20.23 9.79 -20.46
C SER A 16 -18.92 9.43 -19.75
N LYS A 17 -18.75 8.17 -19.35
CA LYS A 17 -17.44 7.69 -18.88
C LYS A 17 -16.41 7.90 -20.00
N PRO A 18 -15.24 8.48 -19.70
CA PRO A 18 -14.17 8.59 -20.69
C PRO A 18 -13.69 7.19 -21.11
N ASP A 19 -13.23 7.05 -22.35
CA ASP A 19 -12.59 5.82 -22.80
C ASP A 19 -11.45 5.42 -21.86
N HIS A 20 -11.35 4.13 -21.54
CA HIS A 20 -10.32 3.61 -20.64
C HIS A 20 -8.92 3.95 -21.20
N PRO A 21 -8.05 4.64 -20.43
CA PRO A 21 -6.84 5.25 -20.97
C PRO A 21 -5.66 4.29 -21.22
N TYR A 22 -5.82 2.97 -21.00
CA TYR A 22 -4.72 2.00 -21.06
C TYR A 22 -4.35 1.57 -22.50
N VAL A 23 -4.32 2.52 -23.44
CA VAL A 23 -3.89 2.27 -24.81
C VAL A 23 -2.38 2.48 -24.90
N THR A 24 -1.65 1.39 -25.11
CA THR A 24 -0.22 1.39 -25.43
C THR A 24 0.06 2.37 -26.58
N GLY A 25 1.04 3.27 -26.40
CA GLY A 25 1.51 4.18 -27.46
C GLY A 25 1.11 5.66 -27.34
N ASN A 26 0.33 6.04 -26.31
CA ASN A 26 -0.05 7.43 -26.10
C ASN A 26 1.03 8.25 -25.38
N THR A 27 1.20 9.51 -25.78
CA THR A 27 2.07 10.51 -25.13
C THR A 27 1.23 11.61 -24.50
N PHE A 28 1.56 12.04 -23.29
CA PHE A 28 0.83 13.08 -22.59
C PHE A 28 1.75 14.10 -21.91
N ILE A 29 1.26 15.34 -21.75
CA ILE A 29 1.97 16.42 -21.06
C ILE A 29 1.46 16.52 -19.63
N ALA A 30 2.36 16.31 -18.66
CA ALA A 30 2.04 16.37 -17.23
C ALA A 30 2.82 17.50 -16.53
N ARG A 31 2.18 18.16 -15.56
CA ARG A 31 2.79 19.16 -14.68
C ARG A 31 3.22 18.49 -13.38
N SER A 32 4.51 18.54 -13.06
CA SER A 32 5.05 18.02 -11.80
C SER A 32 4.53 18.79 -10.59
N HIS A 33 4.21 18.08 -9.52
CA HIS A 33 3.82 18.63 -8.22
C HIS A 33 4.99 18.73 -7.23
N ILE A 34 6.14 18.16 -7.57
CA ILE A 34 7.33 18.33 -6.77
C ILE A 34 7.90 19.72 -7.07
N LEU A 35 7.68 20.67 -6.16
CA LEU A 35 8.61 21.78 -5.97
C LEU A 35 9.90 21.15 -5.48
N LEU A 36 10.81 20.88 -6.41
CA LEU A 36 12.19 20.62 -6.06
C LEU A 36 12.65 21.82 -5.23
N GLN A 37 12.73 21.68 -3.90
CA GLN A 37 13.45 22.62 -3.06
C GLN A 37 14.95 22.44 -3.34
N PHE A 38 15.38 22.82 -4.53
CA PHE A 38 16.78 23.04 -4.85
C PHE A 38 17.02 24.54 -4.70
N ARG A 39 17.37 24.96 -3.49
CA ARG A 39 18.21 26.15 -3.38
C ARG A 39 19.56 25.78 -4.01
N ASP A 40 19.91 26.59 -5.00
CA ASP A 40 21.18 26.64 -5.72
C ASP A 40 21.27 25.80 -7.01
N LYS A 41 21.02 26.51 -8.14
CA LYS A 41 21.47 26.27 -9.53
C LYS A 41 21.26 24.86 -10.09
N VAL A 42 20.13 24.66 -10.77
CA VAL A 42 19.84 23.46 -11.56
C VAL A 42 20.44 23.57 -12.97
N THR A 43 21.37 22.68 -13.31
CA THR A 43 21.69 22.25 -14.68
C THR A 43 20.78 21.09 -15.10
N PRO A 44 20.57 20.81 -16.41
CA PRO A 44 19.48 20.01 -16.97
C PRO A 44 19.56 18.47 -16.76
N SER A 45 19.89 17.98 -15.57
CA SER A 45 20.09 16.55 -15.29
C SER A 45 18.87 15.79 -14.76
N ASP A 46 17.72 16.43 -14.54
CA ASP A 46 16.56 15.80 -13.87
C ASP A 46 15.49 15.29 -14.86
N PHE A 47 15.89 14.74 -16.00
CA PHE A 47 14.97 14.06 -16.90
C PHE A 47 14.51 12.73 -16.30
N LEU A 48 13.21 12.42 -16.43
CA LEU A 48 12.71 11.06 -16.23
C LEU A 48 13.59 10.11 -17.05
N PRO A 49 14.03 8.97 -16.48
CA PRO A 49 14.90 8.05 -17.21
C PRO A 49 14.18 7.57 -18.48
N THR A 50 14.80 7.86 -19.63
CA THR A 50 14.23 7.56 -20.95
C THR A 50 14.34 6.09 -21.33
N ASP A 51 15.16 5.34 -20.62
CA ASP A 51 15.47 3.93 -20.81
C ASP A 51 14.77 3.01 -19.79
N LEU A 52 13.95 3.56 -18.89
CA LEU A 52 13.23 2.80 -17.87
C LEU A 52 11.74 2.68 -18.19
N ASN A 53 11.23 1.45 -18.12
CA ASN A 53 9.79 1.22 -18.10
C ASN A 53 9.24 1.68 -16.75
N LEU A 54 8.26 2.59 -16.79
CA LEU A 54 7.58 3.13 -15.62
C LEU A 54 6.11 2.72 -15.62
N VAL A 55 5.51 2.69 -14.44
CA VAL A 55 4.06 2.55 -14.26
C VAL A 55 3.48 3.92 -13.95
N ALA A 56 2.50 4.34 -14.74
CA ALA A 56 1.67 5.50 -14.45
C ALA A 56 0.36 5.04 -13.78
N LYS A 57 0.19 5.37 -12.50
CA LYS A 57 -1.09 5.17 -11.80
C LYS A 57 -1.89 6.46 -11.90
N ILE A 58 -3.04 6.39 -12.56
CA ILE A 58 -3.91 7.53 -12.87
C ILE A 58 -5.08 7.56 -11.88
N TYR A 59 -5.34 8.73 -11.33
CA TYR A 59 -6.36 9.02 -10.34
C TYR A 59 -7.43 9.89 -11.00
N ASP A 60 -8.33 9.24 -11.73
CA ASP A 60 -9.46 9.87 -12.41
C ASP A 60 -10.77 9.55 -11.66
N PRO A 61 -11.41 10.55 -11.02
CA PRO A 61 -12.69 10.36 -10.33
C PRO A 61 -13.80 9.80 -11.24
N LEU A 62 -13.73 10.03 -12.55
CA LEU A 62 -14.72 9.52 -13.50
C LEU A 62 -14.58 8.02 -13.78
N ASN A 63 -13.44 7.42 -13.41
CA ASN A 63 -13.17 5.98 -13.50
C ASN A 63 -13.27 5.27 -12.13
N PHE A 64 -13.72 5.96 -11.08
CA PHE A 64 -13.90 5.37 -9.76
C PHE A 64 -14.96 4.26 -9.81
N SER A 65 -14.74 3.15 -9.10
CA SER A 65 -15.71 2.04 -9.05
C SER A 65 -16.76 2.31 -7.97
N HIS A 66 -18.00 2.49 -8.39
CA HIS A 66 -19.14 2.99 -7.62
C HIS A 66 -19.76 1.97 -6.64
N ILE A 67 -19.03 0.94 -6.23
CA ILE A 67 -19.58 -0.06 -5.29
C ILE A 67 -19.86 0.55 -3.90
N GLN A 68 -19.31 1.74 -3.63
CA GLN A 68 -19.57 2.56 -2.44
C GLN A 68 -20.25 3.88 -2.84
N ASP A 69 -21.55 3.83 -3.12
CA ASP A 69 -22.40 4.95 -3.55
C ASP A 69 -22.63 6.04 -2.47
N ASP A 70 -22.07 5.87 -1.26
CA ASP A 70 -22.18 6.81 -0.15
C ASP A 70 -21.03 7.84 -0.08
N MET A 71 -20.06 7.77 -0.99
CA MET A 71 -18.85 8.59 -0.95
C MET A 71 -18.64 9.40 -2.24
N ASP A 72 -18.22 10.66 -2.08
CA ASP A 72 -17.84 11.51 -3.21
C ASP A 72 -16.58 10.94 -3.91
N PRO A 73 -16.66 10.51 -5.19
CA PRO A 73 -15.52 9.92 -5.90
C PRO A 73 -14.35 10.89 -6.03
N PHE A 74 -14.59 12.21 -6.10
CA PHE A 74 -13.51 13.19 -6.15
C PHE A 74 -12.73 13.21 -4.85
N LEU A 75 -13.43 13.16 -3.70
CA LEU A 75 -12.78 13.10 -2.39
C LEU A 75 -12.04 11.78 -2.18
N CYS A 76 -12.62 10.65 -2.61
CA CYS A 76 -11.95 9.35 -2.49
C CYS A 76 -10.66 9.31 -3.30
N VAL A 77 -10.72 9.66 -4.58
CA VAL A 77 -9.56 9.65 -5.47
C VAL A 77 -8.50 10.66 -5.04
N ASP A 78 -8.90 11.86 -4.61
CA ASP A 78 -7.98 12.88 -4.07
C ASP A 78 -7.26 12.39 -2.81
N ARG A 79 -8.00 11.75 -1.90
CA ARG A 79 -7.45 11.19 -0.66
C ARG A 79 -6.46 10.06 -0.94
N ASP A 80 -6.80 9.14 -1.83
CA ASP A 80 -5.95 8.01 -2.16
C ASP A 80 -4.66 8.48 -2.84
N TYR A 81 -4.79 9.41 -3.80
CA TYR A 81 -3.65 10.08 -4.42
C TYR A 81 -2.73 10.76 -3.40
N SER A 82 -3.33 11.53 -2.48
CA SER A 82 -2.60 12.34 -1.50
C SER A 82 -1.85 11.46 -0.51
N ARG A 83 -2.49 10.39 -0.02
CA ARG A 83 -1.87 9.41 0.89
C ARG A 83 -0.73 8.66 0.22
N GLU A 84 -0.95 8.17 -1.00
CA GLU A 84 0.08 7.41 -1.72
C GLU A 84 1.28 8.28 -2.06
N THR A 85 1.06 9.51 -2.53
CA THR A 85 2.12 10.49 -2.79
C THR A 85 2.88 10.84 -1.50
N ALA A 86 2.18 11.09 -0.39
CA ALA A 86 2.81 11.39 0.88
C ALA A 86 3.66 10.22 1.39
N THR A 87 3.17 8.99 1.27
CA THR A 87 3.90 7.79 1.69
C THR A 87 5.16 7.56 0.88
N TYR A 88 5.09 7.61 -0.45
CA TYR A 88 6.30 7.50 -1.28
C TYR A 88 7.29 8.63 -1.00
N THR A 89 6.80 9.86 -0.79
CA THR A 89 7.66 11.01 -0.46
C THR A 89 8.35 10.80 0.89
N ALA A 90 7.63 10.35 1.92
CA ALA A 90 8.16 10.08 3.25
C ALA A 90 9.23 8.98 3.23
N LEU A 91 9.04 7.95 2.39
CA LEU A 91 9.96 6.82 2.27
C LEU A 91 11.12 7.08 1.29
N SER A 92 11.10 8.17 0.52
CA SER A 92 12.07 8.44 -0.56
C SER A 92 13.54 8.44 -0.13
N LYS A 93 13.82 8.84 1.12
CA LYS A 93 15.19 8.90 1.70
C LYS A 93 15.59 7.64 2.46
N SER A 94 14.70 6.65 2.56
CA SER A 94 14.99 5.37 3.20
C SER A 94 15.66 4.40 2.22
N ASN A 95 16.04 3.22 2.71
CA ASN A 95 16.55 2.13 1.87
C ASN A 95 15.44 1.23 1.28
N LEU A 96 14.15 1.61 1.44
CA LEU A 96 13.00 0.83 0.96
C LEU A 96 12.69 0.98 -0.55
N PRO A 97 12.81 2.18 -1.16
CA PRO A 97 12.58 2.33 -2.60
C PRO A 97 13.56 1.48 -3.40
N GLY A 98 13.05 0.68 -4.34
CA GLY A 98 13.90 -0.21 -5.11
C GLY A 98 14.33 -1.48 -4.35
N THR A 99 13.85 -1.73 -3.12
CA THR A 99 14.03 -3.00 -2.39
C THR A 99 12.73 -3.63 -1.87
N VAL A 100 11.89 -2.88 -1.15
CA VAL A 100 10.63 -3.34 -0.52
C VAL A 100 9.42 -2.74 -1.22
N ILE A 101 9.57 -1.50 -1.71
CA ILE A 101 8.54 -0.76 -2.44
C ILE A 101 9.12 -0.31 -3.80
N PRO A 102 8.27 -0.01 -4.80
CA PRO A 102 8.73 0.62 -6.04
C PRO A 102 9.45 1.95 -5.79
N ARG A 103 10.44 2.29 -6.62
CA ARG A 103 10.95 3.67 -6.66
C ARG A 103 9.85 4.63 -7.10
N TYR A 104 9.88 5.84 -6.53
CA TYR A 104 8.94 6.91 -6.82
C TYR A 104 9.60 7.96 -7.72
N PHE A 105 8.97 8.25 -8.85
CA PHE A 105 9.43 9.23 -9.85
C PHE A 105 8.58 10.50 -9.86
N GLY A 106 7.66 10.63 -8.91
CA GLY A 106 6.94 11.86 -8.65
C GLY A 106 5.44 11.79 -8.88
N SER A 107 4.83 12.93 -8.61
CA SER A 107 3.39 13.19 -8.68
C SER A 107 3.14 14.30 -9.69
N TYR A 108 2.07 14.17 -10.47
CA TYR A 108 1.78 15.07 -11.57
C TYR A 108 0.28 15.34 -11.71
N THR A 109 -0.07 16.44 -12.37
CA THR A 109 -1.39 16.69 -12.96
C THR A 109 -1.28 16.67 -14.47
N LEU A 110 -2.17 15.93 -15.09
CA LEU A 110 -2.35 15.77 -16.52
C LEU A 110 -3.56 16.58 -16.98
N GLN A 111 -3.45 17.25 -18.12
CA GLN A 111 -4.61 17.82 -18.81
C GLN A 111 -5.15 16.78 -19.79
N TRP A 112 -6.26 16.13 -19.42
CA TRP A 112 -6.88 15.06 -20.18
C TRP A 112 -7.96 15.61 -21.13
N PRO A 113 -7.91 15.33 -22.45
CA PRO A 113 -8.92 15.81 -23.38
C PRO A 113 -10.26 15.11 -23.16
N VAL A 114 -11.34 15.89 -23.19
CA VAL A 114 -12.72 15.43 -23.06
C VAL A 114 -13.52 15.99 -24.22
N THR A 115 -14.07 15.10 -25.03
CA THR A 115 -14.99 15.49 -26.11
C THR A 115 -16.39 15.57 -25.53
N MET A 116 -16.95 16.77 -25.46
CA MET A 116 -18.35 16.99 -25.12
C MET A 116 -19.04 17.70 -26.29
N SER A 117 -20.00 17.01 -26.91
CA SER A 117 -20.92 17.59 -27.91
C SER A 117 -20.21 18.52 -28.89
N GLU A 118 -19.22 17.97 -29.61
CA GLU A 118 -18.40 18.62 -30.67
C GLU A 118 -17.33 19.61 -30.19
N THR A 119 -17.21 19.88 -28.88
CA THR A 119 -16.11 20.68 -28.31
C THR A 119 -15.11 19.78 -27.57
N VAL A 120 -13.81 19.98 -27.83
CA VAL A 120 -12.72 19.35 -27.06
C VAL A 120 -12.35 20.30 -25.94
N THR A 121 -12.63 19.89 -24.71
CA THR A 121 -12.18 20.57 -23.49
C THR A 121 -11.14 19.72 -22.78
N THR A 122 -10.51 20.21 -21.72
CA THR A 122 -9.55 19.43 -20.92
C THR A 122 -10.00 19.36 -19.47
N ARG A 123 -9.86 18.20 -18.83
CA ARG A 123 -10.00 18.02 -17.38
C ARG A 123 -8.65 17.74 -16.74
N SER A 124 -8.45 18.21 -15.52
CA SER A 124 -7.24 17.90 -14.75
C SER A 124 -7.37 16.54 -14.08
N VAL A 125 -6.42 15.64 -14.35
CA VAL A 125 -6.36 14.28 -13.80
C VAL A 125 -5.02 14.10 -13.10
N ARG A 126 -5.00 13.52 -11.91
CA ARG A 126 -3.75 13.31 -11.17
C ARG A 126 -3.13 11.98 -11.54
N LEU A 127 -1.81 11.90 -11.49
CA LEU A 127 -1.08 10.63 -11.62
C LEU A 127 0.18 10.61 -10.78
N ILE A 128 0.67 9.41 -10.51
CA ILE A 128 2.04 9.19 -10.03
C ILE A 128 2.81 8.30 -11.00
N LEU A 129 4.12 8.49 -11.03
CA LEU A 129 5.04 7.61 -11.75
C LEU A 129 5.86 6.81 -10.74
N ILE A 130 5.85 5.48 -10.90
CA ILE A 130 6.61 4.55 -10.06
C ILE A 130 7.38 3.54 -10.94
N GLU A 131 8.37 2.90 -10.33
CA GLU A 131 9.12 1.80 -10.94
C GLU A 131 8.18 0.69 -11.42
N TYR A 132 8.38 0.23 -12.66
CA TYR A 132 7.78 -1.02 -13.10
C TYR A 132 8.43 -2.20 -12.36
N VAL A 133 7.63 -2.92 -11.59
CA VAL A 133 8.07 -4.11 -10.87
C VAL A 133 7.77 -5.35 -11.71
N PRO A 134 8.78 -6.06 -12.23
CA PRO A 134 8.57 -7.26 -13.03
C PRO A 134 8.10 -8.42 -12.15
N GLY A 135 6.98 -9.04 -12.51
CA GLY A 135 6.40 -10.14 -11.76
C GLY A 135 4.88 -10.15 -11.82
N ALA A 136 4.28 -10.91 -10.91
CA ALA A 136 2.83 -11.00 -10.75
C ALA A 136 2.44 -10.80 -9.28
N SER A 137 1.22 -10.32 -9.04
CA SER A 137 0.71 -10.23 -7.67
C SER A 137 0.45 -11.63 -7.08
N LEU A 138 0.50 -11.76 -5.76
CA LEU A 138 0.09 -13.00 -5.08
C LEU A 138 -1.37 -13.38 -5.39
N GLN A 139 -2.22 -12.43 -5.79
CA GLN A 139 -3.59 -12.74 -6.21
C GLN A 139 -3.65 -13.43 -7.59
N GLN A 140 -2.71 -13.13 -8.48
CA GLN A 140 -2.65 -13.70 -9.83
C GLN A 140 -1.95 -15.06 -9.88
N LEU A 141 -1.21 -15.40 -8.84
CA LEU A 141 -0.47 -16.64 -8.73
C LEU A 141 -1.32 -17.72 -8.07
N ASN A 142 -1.15 -18.97 -8.48
CA ASN A 142 -1.78 -20.11 -7.84
C ASN A 142 -0.88 -20.68 -6.73
N PRO A 143 -1.29 -20.65 -5.44
CA PRO A 143 -0.49 -21.17 -4.34
C PRO A 143 -0.06 -22.64 -4.50
N ALA A 144 -0.86 -23.45 -5.22
CA ALA A 144 -0.57 -24.87 -5.46
C ALA A 144 0.68 -25.11 -6.30
N ASP A 145 1.11 -24.12 -7.08
CA ASP A 145 2.32 -24.21 -7.91
C ASP A 145 3.61 -24.05 -7.08
N PHE A 146 3.48 -23.72 -5.79
CA PHE A 146 4.60 -23.44 -4.89
C PHE A 146 4.67 -24.42 -3.73
N SER A 147 5.89 -24.88 -3.42
CA SER A 147 6.11 -25.70 -2.23
C SER A 147 5.70 -24.95 -0.96
N GLN A 148 5.23 -25.67 0.05
CA GLN A 148 4.86 -25.06 1.34
C GLN A 148 6.03 -24.29 1.95
N GLN A 149 7.26 -24.79 1.80
CA GLN A 149 8.45 -24.11 2.31
C GLN A 149 8.67 -22.76 1.62
N TYR A 150 8.47 -22.68 0.31
CA TYR A 150 8.56 -21.41 -0.42
C TYR A 150 7.46 -20.43 0.00
N ARG A 151 6.21 -20.91 0.17
CA ARG A 151 5.10 -20.09 0.67
C ARG A 151 5.38 -19.54 2.07
N LYS A 152 5.98 -20.32 2.97
CA LYS A 152 6.46 -19.85 4.28
C LYS A 152 7.51 -18.74 4.14
N THR A 153 8.48 -18.89 3.25
CA THR A 153 9.49 -17.85 2.97
C THR A 153 8.84 -16.57 2.44
N LEU A 154 7.86 -16.67 1.54
CA LEU A 154 7.09 -15.52 1.05
C LEU A 154 6.33 -14.83 2.20
N MET A 155 5.62 -15.58 3.05
CA MET A 155 4.90 -15.00 4.19
C MET A 155 5.86 -14.32 5.17
N LYS A 156 7.05 -14.89 5.39
CA LYS A 156 8.09 -14.25 6.18
C LYS A 156 8.50 -12.90 5.56
N ALA A 157 8.78 -12.87 4.26
CA ALA A 157 9.12 -11.64 3.54
C ALA A 157 7.99 -10.58 3.61
N VAL A 158 6.73 -10.98 3.52
CA VAL A 158 5.59 -10.05 3.69
C VAL A 158 5.55 -9.45 5.11
N ILE A 159 5.74 -10.28 6.14
CA ILE A 159 5.78 -9.84 7.54
C ILE A 159 6.92 -8.86 7.78
N ASP A 160 8.12 -9.22 7.35
CA ASP A 160 9.31 -8.41 7.56
C ASP A 160 9.19 -7.06 6.81
N ALA A 161 8.59 -7.06 5.61
CA ALA A 161 8.42 -5.86 4.78
C ALA A 161 7.40 -4.90 5.40
N LYS A 162 6.28 -5.44 5.88
CA LYS A 162 5.28 -4.65 6.64
C LYS A 162 5.84 -4.17 7.99
N THR A 163 6.80 -4.90 8.56
CA THR A 163 7.50 -4.47 9.78
C THR A 163 8.41 -3.29 9.47
N LEU A 164 9.17 -3.34 8.37
CA LEU A 164 9.99 -2.23 7.90
C LEU A 164 9.17 -0.97 7.60
N LEU A 165 8.05 -1.09 6.88
CA LEU A 165 7.14 0.04 6.64
C LEU A 165 6.71 0.68 7.96
N TYR A 166 6.33 -0.13 8.94
CA TYR A 166 5.88 0.34 10.24
C TYR A 166 7.00 1.01 11.06
N THR A 167 8.24 0.52 10.97
CA THR A 167 9.40 1.18 11.60
C THR A 167 9.67 2.56 11.01
N HIS A 168 9.33 2.77 9.73
CA HIS A 168 9.38 4.08 9.07
C HIS A 168 8.10 4.91 9.27
N GLY A 169 7.24 4.52 10.22
CA GLY A 169 6.02 5.25 10.52
C GLY A 169 4.95 5.13 9.43
N VAL A 170 4.95 4.05 8.64
CA VAL A 170 3.94 3.83 7.59
C VAL A 170 3.05 2.65 7.93
N GLN A 171 1.74 2.89 7.94
CA GLN A 171 0.71 1.87 8.03
C GLN A 171 0.03 1.71 6.67
N HIS A 172 0.19 0.55 6.01
CA HIS A 172 -0.39 0.31 4.69
C HIS A 172 -1.93 0.30 4.66
N ARG A 173 -2.56 -0.25 5.72
CA ARG A 173 -4.01 -0.47 5.92
C ARG A 173 -4.76 -1.31 4.87
N ASP A 174 -4.23 -1.50 3.68
CA ASP A 174 -4.80 -2.39 2.64
C ASP A 174 -3.83 -3.50 2.20
N LEU A 175 -3.16 -4.18 3.13
CA LEU A 175 -2.18 -5.21 2.77
C LEU A 175 -2.89 -6.53 2.43
N HIS A 176 -3.09 -6.76 1.14
CA HIS A 176 -3.74 -7.94 0.56
C HIS A 176 -2.86 -8.58 -0.54
N PRO A 177 -3.12 -9.83 -0.95
CA PRO A 177 -2.37 -10.50 -2.02
C PRO A 177 -2.26 -9.69 -3.33
N ARG A 178 -3.29 -8.90 -3.68
CA ARG A 178 -3.29 -8.02 -4.86
C ARG A 178 -2.22 -6.92 -4.81
N ASN A 179 -1.80 -6.52 -3.62
CA ASN A 179 -0.87 -5.43 -3.35
C ASN A 179 0.55 -5.93 -3.05
N ILE A 180 0.81 -7.23 -3.27
CA ILE A 180 2.13 -7.84 -3.10
C ILE A 180 2.55 -8.49 -4.40
N LEU A 181 3.53 -7.91 -5.07
CA LEU A 181 4.11 -8.43 -6.30
C LEU A 181 5.25 -9.39 -5.95
N VAL A 182 5.24 -10.61 -6.50
CA VAL A 182 6.36 -11.55 -6.41
C VAL A 182 7.27 -11.31 -7.60
N LEU A 183 8.55 -11.02 -7.33
CA LEU A 183 9.54 -10.79 -8.38
C LEU A 183 9.80 -12.08 -9.15
N ASN A 184 10.02 -11.98 -10.45
CA ASN A 184 10.47 -13.15 -11.20
C ASN A 184 11.89 -13.58 -10.78
N ASP A 185 12.18 -14.86 -10.96
CA ASP A 185 13.42 -15.50 -10.49
C ASP A 185 14.69 -14.82 -10.99
N THR A 186 14.68 -14.29 -12.21
CA THR A 186 15.85 -13.64 -12.82
C THR A 186 16.18 -12.31 -12.13
N VAL A 187 15.16 -11.53 -11.79
CA VAL A 187 15.34 -10.23 -11.11
C VAL A 187 15.63 -10.43 -9.63
N ALA A 188 14.97 -11.37 -8.97
CA ALA A 188 15.23 -11.71 -7.57
C ALA A 188 16.71 -12.14 -7.34
N LYS A 189 17.25 -12.97 -8.24
CA LYS A 189 18.66 -13.42 -8.18
C LYS A 189 19.67 -12.33 -8.50
N ALA A 190 19.29 -11.33 -9.30
CA ALA A 190 20.21 -10.27 -9.72
C ALA A 190 20.34 -9.11 -8.71
N SER A 191 19.38 -8.95 -7.80
CA SER A 191 19.24 -7.72 -7.00
C SER A 191 19.39 -7.89 -5.49
N ASP A 192 19.68 -9.11 -5.01
CA ASP A 192 19.56 -9.49 -3.58
C ASP A 192 18.23 -9.02 -2.96
N ALA A 193 17.22 -8.77 -3.82
CA ALA A 193 16.00 -8.13 -3.42
C ALA A 193 15.15 -9.13 -2.65
N TRP A 194 14.36 -8.57 -1.74
CA TRP A 194 13.25 -9.27 -1.17
C TRP A 194 12.42 -9.81 -2.33
N GLY A 195 12.10 -11.11 -2.33
CA GLY A 195 11.36 -11.76 -3.42
C GLY A 195 9.96 -11.19 -3.66
N ILE A 196 9.59 -10.10 -2.96
CA ILE A 196 8.31 -9.42 -3.03
C ILE A 196 8.47 -7.88 -3.06
N ARG A 197 7.44 -7.19 -3.57
CA ARG A 197 7.23 -5.74 -3.45
C ARG A 197 5.83 -5.40 -2.99
N ILE A 198 5.75 -4.45 -2.07
CA ILE A 198 4.48 -3.89 -1.61
C ILE A 198 4.14 -2.66 -2.47
N VAL A 199 2.93 -2.65 -3.02
CA VAL A 199 2.40 -1.59 -3.88
C VAL A 199 1.05 -1.10 -3.36
N ASP A 200 0.55 -0.01 -3.94
CA ASP A 200 -0.76 0.59 -3.63
C ASP A 200 -0.89 1.15 -2.21
N PHE A 201 -0.40 2.37 -2.03
CA PHE A 201 -0.47 3.08 -0.75
C PHE A 201 -1.66 4.03 -0.62
N GLY A 202 -2.72 3.88 -1.44
CA GLY A 202 -3.89 4.77 -1.40
C GLY A 202 -4.59 4.83 -0.04
N HIS A 203 -4.61 3.70 0.69
CA HIS A 203 -5.19 3.62 2.03
C HIS A 203 -4.18 3.83 3.17
N SER A 204 -2.93 4.15 2.84
CA SER A 204 -1.88 4.25 3.84
C SER A 204 -2.05 5.46 4.77
N VAL A 205 -1.45 5.37 5.95
CA VAL A 205 -1.37 6.44 6.93
C VAL A 205 0.08 6.59 7.41
N LEU A 206 0.52 7.84 7.54
CA LEU A 206 1.77 8.22 8.17
C LEU A 206 1.55 8.39 9.69
N GLY A 207 2.47 7.87 10.48
CA GLY A 207 2.38 7.79 11.93
C GLY A 207 1.67 6.53 12.43
N ARG A 208 1.68 6.35 13.75
CA ARG A 208 1.06 5.21 14.44
C ARG A 208 -0.31 5.51 15.03
N ALA A 209 -0.64 6.79 15.15
CA ALA A 209 -1.96 7.27 15.59
C ALA A 209 -2.87 7.60 14.37
N PRO A 210 -4.20 7.72 14.57
CA PRO A 210 -5.12 8.16 13.52
C PRO A 210 -4.77 9.54 12.93
N PHE A 211 -4.15 10.40 13.73
CA PHE A 211 -3.66 11.73 13.37
C PHE A 211 -2.26 11.91 13.95
N LEU A 212 -1.35 12.53 13.19
CA LEU A 212 0.05 12.70 13.60
C LEU A 212 0.19 13.51 14.90
N GLU A 213 -0.69 14.51 15.12
CA GLU A 213 -0.65 15.33 16.34
C GLU A 213 -1.07 14.55 17.60
N LEU A 214 -1.69 13.38 17.44
CA LEU A 214 -2.10 12.50 18.52
C LEU A 214 -1.11 11.36 18.76
N GLU A 215 0.02 11.32 18.04
CA GLU A 215 1.05 10.29 18.25
C GLU A 215 1.84 10.58 19.53
N GLY A 216 1.31 10.09 20.66
CA GLY A 216 1.97 10.13 21.95
C GLY A 216 2.97 8.98 22.18
N PRO A 217 3.76 9.03 23.27
CA PRO A 217 4.72 7.99 23.65
C PRO A 217 4.13 6.57 23.73
N GLU A 218 2.85 6.43 24.06
CA GLU A 218 2.10 5.17 24.11
C GLU A 218 2.01 4.45 22.76
N HIS A 219 2.19 5.17 21.65
CA HIS A 219 2.24 4.58 20.30
C HIS A 219 3.64 4.06 19.94
N LEU A 220 4.62 4.27 20.83
CA LEU A 220 6.03 3.89 20.70
C LEU A 220 6.66 4.34 19.35
N PRO A 221 6.52 5.61 18.92
CA PRO A 221 7.05 6.06 17.63
C PRO A 221 8.53 5.74 17.47
N GLY A 222 8.93 5.28 16.29
CA GLY A 222 10.30 4.85 15.99
C GLY A 222 10.74 3.51 16.60
N VAL A 223 9.99 2.92 17.54
CA VAL A 223 10.33 1.62 18.15
C VAL A 223 9.79 0.47 17.30
N PRO A 224 10.61 -0.50 16.86
CA PRO A 224 10.11 -1.69 16.18
C PRO A 224 9.18 -2.49 17.11
N ILE A 225 7.99 -2.82 16.61
CA ILE A 225 7.06 -3.69 17.34
C ILE A 225 7.16 -5.08 16.74
N SER A 226 7.45 -6.05 17.61
CA SER A 226 7.71 -7.44 17.22
C SER A 226 6.60 -8.02 16.34
N PRO A 227 6.97 -8.77 15.27
CA PRO A 227 6.02 -9.55 14.48
C PRO A 227 5.15 -10.48 15.33
N LEU A 228 5.67 -11.01 16.44
CA LEU A 228 4.92 -11.88 17.36
C LEU A 228 3.63 -11.22 17.87
N LEU A 229 3.65 -9.90 18.09
CA LEU A 229 2.49 -9.13 18.55
C LEU A 229 1.63 -8.69 17.36
N ARG A 230 2.25 -8.07 16.35
CA ARG A 230 1.52 -7.47 15.22
C ARG A 230 0.82 -8.48 14.31
N TRP A 231 1.29 -9.72 14.30
CA TRP A 231 0.77 -10.79 13.45
C TRP A 231 0.20 -11.95 14.27
N HIS A 232 0.01 -11.75 15.57
CA HIS A 232 -0.65 -12.73 16.43
C HIS A 232 -2.00 -13.16 15.84
N LYS A 233 -2.33 -14.46 15.93
CA LYS A 233 -3.55 -15.02 15.32
C LYS A 233 -4.85 -14.32 15.77
N ALA A 234 -4.87 -13.76 16.97
CA ALA A 234 -6.03 -13.05 17.51
C ALA A 234 -6.44 -11.81 16.68
N TRP A 235 -5.50 -11.22 15.93
CA TRP A 235 -5.79 -10.11 15.03
C TRP A 235 -6.36 -10.56 13.68
N ARG A 236 -6.33 -11.86 13.37
CA ARG A 236 -6.83 -12.45 12.10
C ARG A 236 -6.25 -11.84 10.82
N ARG A 237 -5.18 -11.04 10.92
CA ARG A 237 -4.53 -10.34 9.79
C ARG A 237 -3.97 -11.29 8.73
N PHE A 238 -3.60 -12.50 9.13
CA PHE A 238 -3.09 -13.51 8.21
C PHE A 238 -4.18 -14.11 7.32
N GLU A 239 -5.46 -13.94 7.67
CA GLU A 239 -6.57 -14.52 6.92
C GLU A 239 -6.75 -13.91 5.53
N PHE A 240 -6.26 -12.69 5.30
CA PHE A 240 -6.16 -12.14 3.94
C PHE A 240 -5.25 -12.95 3.02
N PHE A 241 -4.45 -13.86 3.58
CA PHE A 241 -3.54 -14.77 2.90
C PHE A 241 -3.92 -16.24 3.11
N SER A 242 -5.18 -16.54 3.47
CA SER A 242 -5.65 -17.90 3.76
C SER A 242 -5.28 -18.91 2.67
N ASP A 243 -5.41 -18.51 1.41
CA ASP A 243 -5.15 -19.39 0.26
C ASP A 243 -3.68 -19.79 0.15
N TRP A 244 -2.78 -19.01 0.76
CA TRP A 244 -1.35 -19.25 0.78
C TRP A 244 -0.89 -20.07 2.00
N ILE A 245 -1.77 -20.30 2.98
CA ILE A 245 -1.43 -20.84 4.30
C ILE A 245 -2.21 -22.13 4.57
N ASP A 246 -1.50 -23.25 4.60
CA ASP A 246 -2.00 -24.59 4.93
C ASP A 246 -1.27 -25.20 6.16
N TRP A 247 -0.69 -24.34 7.00
CA TRP A 247 0.03 -24.73 8.23
C TRP A 247 -0.52 -23.97 9.44
N ASP A 248 -0.19 -24.42 10.65
CA ASP A 248 -0.55 -23.70 11.87
C ASP A 248 0.21 -22.37 11.95
N TRP A 249 -0.52 -21.27 11.75
CA TRP A 249 0.03 -19.92 11.66
C TRP A 249 0.79 -19.53 12.92
N GLN A 250 0.20 -19.76 14.10
CA GLN A 250 0.76 -19.28 15.36
C GLN A 250 2.04 -20.04 15.74
N SER A 251 2.05 -21.36 15.58
CA SER A 251 3.24 -22.19 15.82
C SER A 251 4.37 -21.84 14.84
N TRP A 252 4.04 -21.59 13.57
CA TRP A 252 5.03 -21.14 12.60
C TRP A 252 5.59 -19.74 12.93
N LEU A 253 4.72 -18.80 13.31
CA LEU A 253 5.11 -17.44 13.70
C LEU A 253 6.07 -17.47 14.91
N GLU A 254 5.77 -18.29 15.91
CA GLU A 254 6.61 -18.49 17.09
C GLU A 254 7.93 -19.20 16.77
N CYS A 255 7.93 -20.15 15.84
CA CYS A 255 9.16 -20.78 15.37
C CYS A 255 10.08 -19.76 14.68
N VAL A 256 9.54 -18.91 13.80
CA VAL A 256 10.33 -17.94 13.03
C VAL A 256 10.81 -16.75 13.88
N TYR A 257 9.93 -16.18 14.72
CA TYR A 257 10.20 -14.95 15.45
C TYR A 257 10.35 -15.13 16.96
N GLY A 258 10.33 -16.36 17.47
CA GLY A 258 10.41 -16.66 18.91
C GLY A 258 11.65 -16.09 19.58
N HIS A 259 12.75 -15.98 18.85
CA HIS A 259 13.98 -15.32 19.32
C HIS A 259 13.77 -13.85 19.72
N MET A 260 12.76 -13.17 19.18
CA MET A 260 12.40 -11.79 19.53
C MET A 260 11.57 -11.68 20.81
N ARG A 261 11.19 -12.80 21.45
CA ARG A 261 10.39 -12.77 22.68
C ARG A 261 11.13 -12.07 23.84
N ALA A 262 12.46 -12.18 23.87
CA ALA A 262 13.29 -11.56 24.89
C ALA A 262 13.30 -10.02 24.86
N SER A 263 12.93 -9.39 23.74
CA SER A 263 12.85 -7.92 23.62
C SER A 263 11.45 -7.37 23.88
N LEU A 264 10.47 -8.22 24.19
CA LEU A 264 9.11 -7.78 24.47
C LEU A 264 9.02 -7.19 25.88
N THR A 265 8.48 -5.98 25.97
CA THR A 265 8.11 -5.37 27.25
C THR A 265 6.65 -5.68 27.58
N GLU A 266 6.31 -5.67 28.87
CA GLU A 266 4.93 -5.83 29.31
C GLU A 266 4.00 -4.77 28.69
N HIS A 267 4.46 -3.53 28.58
CA HIS A 267 3.74 -2.45 27.92
C HIS A 267 3.45 -2.74 26.43
N MET A 268 4.41 -3.31 25.69
CA MET A 268 4.18 -3.73 24.31
C MET A 268 3.16 -4.85 24.22
N VAL A 269 3.22 -5.82 25.14
CA VAL A 269 2.28 -6.94 25.16
C VAL A 269 0.86 -6.45 25.44
N SER A 270 0.67 -5.63 26.49
CA SER A 270 -0.66 -5.11 26.86
C SER A 270 -1.27 -4.18 25.82
N THR A 271 -0.44 -3.43 25.08
CA THR A 271 -0.93 -2.48 24.08
C THR A 271 -1.21 -3.13 22.72
N TRP A 272 -0.44 -4.16 22.32
CA TRP A 272 -0.55 -4.77 20.98
C TRP A 272 -1.19 -6.17 20.95
N LEU A 273 -1.59 -6.75 22.09
CA LEU A 273 -2.44 -7.93 22.13
C LEU A 273 -3.83 -7.59 22.71
N PRO A 274 -4.89 -8.30 22.28
CA PRO A 274 -6.21 -8.14 22.88
C PRO A 274 -6.20 -8.42 24.39
N ALA A 275 -6.96 -7.62 25.14
CA ALA A 275 -7.08 -7.72 26.61
C ALA A 275 -7.39 -9.14 27.10
N ILE A 276 -8.23 -9.90 26.37
CA ILE A 276 -8.56 -11.31 26.69
C ILE A 276 -7.35 -12.24 26.75
N LEU A 277 -6.21 -11.86 26.17
CA LEU A 277 -4.96 -12.62 26.19
C LEU A 277 -3.94 -12.08 27.19
N THR A 278 -4.15 -10.88 27.74
CA THR A 278 -3.18 -10.17 28.59
C THR A 278 -3.68 -9.97 30.02
N GLU A 279 -5.00 -9.98 30.23
CA GLU A 279 -5.61 -9.90 31.55
C GLU A 279 -5.80 -11.30 32.16
N PRO A 280 -5.55 -11.48 33.47
CA PRO A 280 -5.86 -12.73 34.14
C PRO A 280 -7.37 -12.96 34.10
N ARG A 281 -7.80 -14.18 33.74
CA ARG A 281 -9.22 -14.56 33.82
C ARG A 281 -9.66 -14.41 35.27
N GLU A 282 -10.61 -13.50 35.53
CA GLU A 282 -11.33 -13.48 36.80
C GLU A 282 -12.02 -14.84 36.96
N VAL A 283 -11.46 -15.65 37.86
CA VAL A 283 -12.11 -16.88 38.30
C VAL A 283 -13.24 -16.43 39.20
N PHE A 284 -14.46 -16.39 38.66
CA PHE A 284 -15.66 -16.33 39.49
C PHE A 284 -15.67 -17.59 40.34
N ILE A 285 -15.24 -17.45 41.59
CA ILE A 285 -15.51 -18.43 42.63
C ILE A 285 -16.99 -18.23 42.96
N GLU A 286 -17.84 -19.14 42.48
CA GLU A 286 -19.20 -19.26 43.00
C GLU A 286 -19.09 -19.68 44.48
N GLU A 287 -19.51 -18.78 45.38
CA GLU A 287 -19.73 -19.08 46.81
C GLU A 287 -21.01 -19.90 47.02
#